data_AF-X1HN60-F1
#
_entry.id   AF-X1HN60-F1
#
_cell.length_a   1.000
_cell.length_b   1.000
_cell.length_c   1.000
_cell.angle_alpha   90.00
_cell.angle_beta   90.00
_cell.angle_gamma   90.00
#
_symmetry.space_group_name_H-M   'P 1'
#
loop_
_entity.id
_entity.type
_entity.pdbx_description
1 polymer ?
#
loop_
_entity_poly.entity_id
_entity_poly.type
_entity_poly.pdbx_seq_one_letter_code
_entity_poly.pdbx_strand_id
1 'polypeptide(L)'
;VAQFLEVYSKAISQTFLARKEKIEKIANFFRRVIPSFEVEKDGNWKVSFDFSRTKSSVERALEEVYELPEKIAEDYKKRVVVTFDEFQEVSQFNGKQFEKKMRSFIQHHSKVCYIFMGSKTHIILEMFSDPNRAFYKSAKVYPLPLVCTEELVNFICKRFNSGNKRISNLLAKKIVEVSENIPYYVQMLCSTIWLNAREEVKDFDIKNALEEILLSQNELFYSWHDFCSPHQRAVLSALVKTDEIFSQDSRLLCNLGSSAF
;
A
#
# COMPACT_ATOMS: atom_id res chain seq x y z
N VAL A 1 -7.92 14.01 10.44
CA VAL A 1 -9.38 13.83 10.22
C VAL A 1 -9.88 14.62 9.03
N ALA A 2 -9.64 15.94 8.93
CA ALA A 2 -10.07 16.75 7.77
C ALA A 2 -9.57 16.19 6.41
N GLN A 3 -8.30 15.79 6.33
CA GLN A 3 -7.74 15.15 5.14
C GLN A 3 -8.49 13.87 4.74
N PHE A 4 -8.90 13.03 5.71
CA PHE A 4 -9.69 11.83 5.42
C PHE A 4 -11.04 12.19 4.81
N LEU A 5 -11.72 13.22 5.35
CA LEU A 5 -13.00 13.69 4.81
C LEU A 5 -12.87 14.10 3.35
N GLU A 6 -11.86 14.90 3.03
CA GLU A 6 -11.60 15.37 1.67
C GLU A 6 -11.28 14.22 0.72
N VAL A 7 -10.33 13.36 1.07
CA VAL A 7 -9.89 12.25 0.22
C VAL A 7 -11.03 11.26 -0.03
N TYR A 8 -11.73 10.86 1.03
CA TYR A 8 -12.79 9.85 0.92
C TYR A 8 -14.01 10.40 0.18
N SER A 9 -14.38 11.65 0.44
CA SER A 9 -15.48 12.31 -0.29
C SER A 9 -15.12 12.58 -1.75
N LYS A 10 -13.86 12.93 -2.05
CA LYS A 10 -13.35 13.06 -3.41
C LYS A 10 -13.45 11.74 -4.17
N ALA A 11 -13.00 10.62 -3.58
CA ALA A 11 -13.06 9.30 -4.20
C ALA A 11 -14.50 8.86 -4.53
N ILE A 12 -15.43 9.05 -3.58
CA ILE A 12 -16.86 8.79 -3.78
C ILE A 12 -17.39 9.68 -4.91
N SER A 13 -17.11 10.97 -4.82
CA SER A 13 -17.56 11.96 -5.80
C SER A 13 -17.07 11.63 -7.21
N GLN A 14 -15.78 11.37 -7.40
CA GLN A 14 -15.23 11.01 -8.72
C GLN A 14 -15.88 9.75 -9.31
N THR A 15 -16.17 8.75 -8.49
CA THR A 15 -16.78 7.48 -8.94
C THR A 15 -18.23 7.67 -9.41
N PHE A 16 -18.99 8.53 -8.72
CA PHE A 16 -20.42 8.66 -8.95
C PHE A 16 -20.83 9.94 -9.71
N LEU A 17 -19.97 10.97 -9.81
CA LEU A 17 -20.30 12.32 -10.32
C LEU A 17 -19.92 12.60 -11.79
N ALA A 18 -19.85 11.58 -12.65
CA ALA A 18 -19.55 11.78 -14.07
C ALA A 18 -20.54 12.69 -14.85
N ARG A 19 -21.67 13.13 -14.25
CA ARG A 19 -22.65 14.07 -14.83
C ARG A 19 -23.12 15.09 -13.78
N LYS A 20 -23.30 16.36 -14.17
CA LYS A 20 -23.74 17.47 -13.28
C LYS A 20 -24.98 17.14 -12.45
N GLU A 21 -25.98 16.47 -13.03
CA GLU A 21 -27.22 16.05 -12.35
C GLU A 21 -26.99 15.12 -11.15
N LYS A 22 -25.83 14.46 -11.08
CA LYS A 22 -25.48 13.57 -9.96
C LYS A 22 -24.86 14.33 -8.79
N ILE A 23 -24.33 15.53 -9.02
CA ILE A 23 -23.64 16.35 -8.00
C ILE A 23 -24.64 16.88 -6.99
N GLU A 24 -25.75 17.41 -7.47
CA GLU A 24 -26.85 17.85 -6.61
C GLU A 24 -27.40 16.68 -5.79
N LYS A 25 -27.51 15.48 -6.39
CA LYS A 25 -27.93 14.28 -5.67
C LYS A 25 -26.96 13.88 -4.56
N ILE A 26 -25.65 13.95 -4.80
CA ILE A 26 -24.67 13.63 -3.75
C ILE A 26 -24.64 14.71 -2.67
N ALA A 27 -24.71 15.99 -3.06
CA ALA A 27 -24.83 17.09 -2.12
C ALA A 27 -26.05 16.90 -1.19
N ASN A 28 -27.17 16.39 -1.71
CA ASN A 28 -28.37 16.10 -0.93
C ASN A 28 -28.20 14.97 0.12
N PHE A 29 -27.17 14.13 0.01
CA PHE A 29 -26.88 13.14 1.06
C PHE A 29 -26.29 13.75 2.32
N PHE A 30 -25.69 14.94 2.19
CA PHE A 30 -25.21 15.74 3.30
C PHE A 30 -26.32 16.65 3.80
N ARG A 31 -26.70 16.49 5.07
CA ARG A 31 -27.77 17.30 5.68
C ARG A 31 -27.21 18.41 6.55
N ARG A 32 -26.02 18.20 7.08
CA ARG A 32 -25.40 19.04 8.12
C ARG A 32 -24.17 19.75 7.64
N VAL A 33 -23.53 19.30 6.55
CA VAL A 33 -22.32 19.93 6.01
C VAL A 33 -22.51 20.16 4.52
N ILE A 34 -22.14 21.34 4.03
CA ILE A 34 -22.27 21.67 2.61
C ILE A 34 -20.91 21.44 1.95
N PRO A 35 -20.73 20.36 1.17
CA PRO A 35 -19.54 20.21 0.34
C PRO A 35 -19.56 21.23 -0.79
N SER A 36 -18.43 21.86 -1.06
CA SER A 36 -18.18 22.62 -2.27
C SER A 36 -17.49 21.74 -3.30
N PHE A 37 -18.01 21.73 -4.52
CA PHE A 37 -17.46 20.96 -5.64
C PHE A 37 -16.88 21.92 -6.67
N GLU A 38 -15.59 21.79 -6.95
CA GLU A 38 -14.89 22.54 -8.00
C GLU A 38 -14.34 21.58 -9.05
N VAL A 39 -14.45 21.95 -10.34
CA VAL A 39 -13.84 21.18 -11.43
C VAL A 39 -12.39 21.64 -11.59
N GLU A 40 -11.45 20.72 -11.45
CA GLU A 40 -10.03 20.92 -11.70
C GLU A 40 -9.74 20.90 -13.22
N LYS A 41 -8.59 21.46 -13.65
CA LYS A 41 -8.24 21.62 -15.07
C LYS A 41 -8.12 20.30 -15.84
N ASP A 42 -7.88 19.21 -15.14
CA ASP A 42 -7.78 17.84 -15.64
C ASP A 42 -9.15 17.14 -15.75
N GLY A 43 -10.24 17.83 -15.42
CA GLY A 43 -11.59 17.27 -15.43
C GLY A 43 -11.95 16.50 -14.15
N ASN A 44 -11.06 16.45 -13.16
CA ASN A 44 -11.35 15.87 -11.85
C ASN A 44 -12.16 16.82 -10.97
N TRP A 45 -12.87 16.27 -10.00
CA TRP A 45 -13.59 17.04 -9.00
C TRP A 45 -12.73 17.22 -7.75
N LYS A 46 -12.58 18.46 -7.31
CA LYS A 46 -12.14 18.81 -5.97
C LYS A 46 -13.36 18.95 -5.08
N VAL A 47 -13.32 18.28 -3.93
CA VAL A 47 -14.35 18.36 -2.89
C VAL A 47 -13.71 19.00 -1.67
N SER A 48 -14.27 20.10 -1.20
CA SER A 48 -13.89 20.74 0.05
C SER A 48 -15.12 20.96 0.92
N PHE A 49 -14.90 21.10 2.22
CA PHE A 49 -15.98 21.29 3.19
C PHE A 49 -15.78 22.63 3.90
N ASP A 50 -16.79 23.50 3.83
CA ASP A 50 -16.76 24.77 4.57
C ASP A 50 -17.34 24.57 5.97
N PHE A 51 -16.44 24.39 6.94
CA PHE A 51 -16.80 24.29 8.36
C PHE A 51 -16.99 25.65 9.03
N SER A 52 -16.63 26.76 8.39
CA SER A 52 -16.73 28.11 8.97
C SER A 52 -18.17 28.63 9.00
N ARG A 53 -19.01 28.19 8.06
CA ARG A 53 -20.40 28.65 7.90
C ARG A 53 -21.43 27.78 8.60
N THR A 54 -21.00 26.75 9.34
CA THR A 54 -21.90 25.71 9.83
C THR A 54 -21.69 25.50 11.34
N LYS A 55 -22.77 25.45 12.14
CA LYS A 55 -22.71 25.09 13.58
C LYS A 55 -22.34 23.61 13.82
N SER A 56 -21.97 22.88 12.78
CA SER A 56 -21.64 21.45 12.80
C SER A 56 -20.14 21.25 12.93
N SER A 57 -19.74 20.41 13.88
CA SER A 57 -18.34 20.06 14.08
C SER A 57 -17.83 19.07 13.00
N VAL A 58 -16.51 18.96 12.87
CA VAL A 58 -15.82 18.02 11.95
C VAL A 58 -16.30 16.58 12.16
N GLU A 59 -16.67 16.21 13.39
CA GLU A 59 -17.20 14.89 13.72
C GLU A 59 -18.54 14.61 13.02
N ARG A 60 -19.43 15.60 12.93
CA ARG A 60 -20.72 15.41 12.23
C ARG A 60 -20.54 15.24 10.73
N ALA A 61 -19.56 15.93 10.16
CA ALA A 61 -19.17 15.74 8.76
C ALA A 61 -18.70 14.31 8.51
N LEU A 62 -17.89 13.80 9.44
CA LEU A 62 -17.34 12.45 9.38
C LEU A 62 -18.43 11.38 9.46
N GLU A 63 -19.43 11.57 10.31
CA GLU A 63 -20.60 10.70 10.36
C GLU A 63 -21.36 10.66 9.03
N GLU A 64 -21.61 11.82 8.41
CA GLU A 64 -22.31 11.87 7.13
C GLU A 64 -21.50 11.21 6.01
N VAL A 65 -20.19 11.43 5.99
CA VAL A 65 -19.26 10.84 5.04
C VAL A 65 -19.18 9.32 5.18
N TYR A 66 -19.19 8.79 6.41
CA TYR A 66 -19.21 7.34 6.62
C TYR A 66 -20.47 6.68 6.07
N GLU A 67 -21.63 7.34 6.15
CA GLU A 67 -22.93 6.84 5.65
C GLU A 67 -23.07 6.89 4.12
N LEU A 68 -22.26 7.69 3.42
CA LEU A 68 -22.41 7.92 1.98
C LEU A 68 -22.42 6.63 1.13
N PRO A 69 -21.50 5.66 1.33
CA PRO A 69 -21.47 4.47 0.48
C PRO A 69 -22.77 3.67 0.53
N GLU A 70 -23.36 3.50 1.72
CA GLU A 70 -24.64 2.78 1.87
C GLU A 70 -25.75 3.58 1.17
N LYS A 71 -25.92 4.87 1.48
CA LYS A 71 -26.93 5.73 0.83
C LYS A 71 -26.84 5.72 -0.70
N ILE A 72 -25.62 5.77 -1.24
CA ILE A 72 -25.38 5.70 -2.68
C ILE A 72 -25.76 4.31 -3.21
N ALA A 73 -25.40 3.24 -2.50
CA ALA A 73 -25.79 1.88 -2.87
C ALA A 73 -27.33 1.74 -2.94
N GLU A 74 -28.06 2.38 -2.02
CA GLU A 74 -29.52 2.38 -1.98
C GLU A 74 -30.14 3.17 -3.13
N ASP A 75 -29.73 4.42 -3.33
CA ASP A 75 -30.28 5.32 -4.36
C ASP A 75 -30.05 4.77 -5.76
N TYR A 76 -28.83 4.29 -6.04
CA TYR A 76 -28.47 3.73 -7.34
C TYR A 76 -28.89 2.27 -7.52
N LYS A 77 -29.45 1.64 -6.49
CA LYS A 77 -29.83 0.21 -6.47
C LYS A 77 -28.71 -0.71 -6.93
N LYS A 78 -27.48 -0.43 -6.48
CA LYS A 78 -26.26 -1.19 -6.82
C LYS A 78 -25.44 -1.47 -5.58
N ARG A 79 -24.69 -2.56 -5.59
CA ARG A 79 -23.67 -2.79 -4.55
C ARG A 79 -22.50 -1.84 -4.77
N VAL A 80 -21.96 -1.35 -3.67
CA VAL A 80 -20.76 -0.50 -3.66
C VAL A 80 -19.60 -1.30 -3.08
N VAL A 81 -18.41 -1.14 -3.67
CA VAL A 81 -17.17 -1.68 -3.12
C VAL A 81 -16.29 -0.51 -2.72
N VAL A 82 -15.85 -0.50 -1.47
CA VAL A 82 -14.91 0.50 -0.95
C VAL A 82 -13.60 -0.21 -0.66
N THR A 83 -12.53 0.25 -1.30
CA THR A 83 -11.18 -0.24 -1.08
C THR A 83 -10.38 0.81 -0.33
N PHE A 84 -9.92 0.47 0.86
CA PHE A 84 -8.95 1.25 1.63
C PHE A 84 -7.56 0.68 1.40
N ASP A 85 -6.73 1.44 0.69
CA ASP A 85 -5.30 1.15 0.58
C ASP A 85 -4.54 1.75 1.76
N GLU A 86 -3.48 1.08 2.20
CA GLU A 86 -2.70 1.42 3.40
C GLU A 86 -3.56 1.72 4.64
N PHE A 87 -4.56 0.87 4.90
CA PHE A 87 -5.56 1.09 5.93
C PHE A 87 -4.97 1.25 7.34
N GLN A 88 -3.79 0.70 7.63
CA GLN A 88 -3.14 0.89 8.92
C GLN A 88 -2.85 2.36 9.26
N GLU A 89 -2.70 3.22 8.24
CA GLU A 89 -2.41 4.65 8.42
C GLU A 89 -3.59 5.41 9.04
N VAL A 90 -4.81 4.84 9.05
CA VAL A 90 -5.96 5.46 9.74
C VAL A 90 -5.74 5.64 11.24
N SER A 91 -4.82 4.85 11.83
CA SER A 91 -4.42 4.98 13.24
C SER A 91 -3.79 6.36 13.54
N GLN A 92 -3.27 7.07 12.53
CA GLN A 92 -2.64 8.38 12.70
C GLN A 92 -3.64 9.53 12.95
N PHE A 93 -4.92 9.38 12.57
CA PHE A 93 -5.86 10.51 12.62
C PHE A 93 -6.34 10.88 14.02
N ASN A 94 -6.74 9.89 14.82
CA ASN A 94 -7.12 10.02 16.23
C ASN A 94 -7.07 8.66 16.94
N GLY A 95 -6.17 7.78 16.48
CA GLY A 95 -6.01 6.41 16.99
C GLY A 95 -7.30 5.61 17.05
N LYS A 96 -7.45 4.85 18.14
CA LYS A 96 -8.55 3.90 18.38
C LYS A 96 -9.95 4.54 18.31
N GLN A 97 -10.10 5.82 18.62
CA GLN A 97 -11.42 6.48 18.56
C GLN A 97 -11.92 6.62 17.12
N PHE A 98 -11.02 6.95 16.19
CA PHE A 98 -11.35 7.06 14.77
C PHE A 98 -11.80 5.71 14.21
N GLU A 99 -11.05 4.64 14.51
CA GLU A 99 -11.40 3.27 14.12
C GLU A 99 -12.74 2.80 14.70
N LYS A 100 -12.96 3.02 16.00
CA LYS A 100 -14.23 2.66 16.66
C LYS A 100 -15.42 3.35 15.99
N LYS A 101 -15.28 4.65 15.70
CA LYS A 101 -16.33 5.41 15.04
C LYS A 101 -16.58 4.86 13.63
N MET A 102 -15.54 4.69 12.82
CA MET A 102 -15.66 4.12 11.49
C MET A 102 -16.33 2.73 11.50
N ARG A 103 -15.86 1.82 12.38
CA ARG A 103 -16.44 0.48 12.56
C ARG A 103 -17.94 0.55 12.88
N SER A 104 -18.36 1.49 13.73
CA SER A 104 -19.76 1.63 14.14
C SER A 104 -20.71 1.93 12.97
N PHE A 105 -20.23 2.51 11.88
CA PHE A 105 -21.00 2.69 10.65
C PHE A 105 -20.89 1.47 9.73
N ILE A 106 -19.65 1.05 9.43
CA ILE A 106 -19.36 -0.05 8.50
C ILE A 106 -20.14 -1.32 8.86
N GLN A 107 -20.27 -1.65 10.15
CA GLN A 107 -20.97 -2.85 10.60
C GLN A 107 -22.48 -2.87 10.27
N HIS A 108 -23.09 -1.71 10.00
CA HIS A 108 -24.51 -1.59 9.65
C HIS A 108 -24.75 -1.49 8.14
N HIS A 109 -23.68 -1.36 7.34
CA HIS A 109 -23.82 -1.29 5.90
C HIS A 109 -24.05 -2.68 5.32
N SER A 110 -25.14 -2.83 4.56
CA SER A 110 -25.62 -4.10 4.03
C SER A 110 -25.39 -4.24 2.53
N LYS A 111 -25.20 -3.12 1.83
CA LYS A 111 -25.01 -3.07 0.37
C LYS A 111 -23.59 -2.66 -0.03
N VAL A 112 -22.69 -2.55 0.94
CA VAL A 112 -21.30 -2.15 0.76
C VAL A 112 -20.36 -3.31 1.12
N CYS A 113 -19.43 -3.63 0.23
CA CYS A 113 -18.31 -4.53 0.51
C CYS A 113 -17.06 -3.70 0.78
N TYR A 114 -16.34 -4.01 1.87
CA TYR A 114 -15.12 -3.32 2.25
C TYR A 114 -13.90 -4.22 2.03
N ILE A 115 -12.89 -3.68 1.33
CA ILE A 115 -11.59 -4.30 1.15
C ILE A 115 -10.57 -3.41 1.86
N PHE A 116 -9.79 -4.01 2.77
CA PHE A 116 -8.74 -3.32 3.52
C PHE A 116 -7.39 -3.92 3.10
N MET A 117 -6.49 -3.07 2.63
CA MET A 117 -5.15 -3.44 2.16
C MET A 117 -4.11 -2.66 2.94
N GLY A 118 -2.89 -3.19 3.04
CA GLY A 118 -1.79 -2.53 3.72
C GLY A 118 -0.48 -3.28 3.62
N SER A 119 0.61 -2.54 3.39
CA SER A 119 1.97 -3.08 3.27
C SER A 119 2.56 -3.52 4.60
N LYS A 120 2.16 -2.88 5.71
CA LYS A 120 2.57 -3.25 7.07
C LYS A 120 1.73 -4.43 7.57
N THR A 121 2.02 -5.62 7.07
CA THR A 121 1.28 -6.87 7.30
C THR A 121 0.98 -7.14 8.77
N HIS A 122 1.97 -6.97 9.66
CA HIS A 122 1.77 -7.18 11.10
C HIS A 122 0.72 -6.24 11.71
N ILE A 123 0.73 -4.95 11.33
CA ILE A 123 -0.20 -3.94 11.88
C ILE A 123 -1.61 -4.21 11.38
N ILE A 124 -1.77 -4.41 10.06
CA ILE A 124 -3.10 -4.65 9.50
C ILE A 124 -3.69 -5.95 10.05
N LEU A 125 -2.88 -7.01 10.21
CA LEU A 125 -3.35 -8.25 10.85
C LEU A 125 -3.82 -8.00 12.29
N GLU A 126 -3.01 -7.31 13.11
CA GLU A 126 -3.37 -6.95 14.49
C GLU A 126 -4.72 -6.22 14.55
N MET A 127 -4.98 -5.26 13.65
CA MET A 127 -6.23 -4.50 13.60
C MET A 127 -7.48 -5.38 13.46
N PHE A 128 -7.38 -6.53 12.80
CA PHE A 128 -8.49 -7.45 12.56
C PHE A 128 -8.48 -8.70 13.46
N SER A 129 -7.35 -9.03 14.09
CA SER A 129 -7.19 -10.24 14.91
C SER A 129 -7.12 -10.00 16.43
N ASP A 130 -6.79 -8.80 16.91
CA ASP A 130 -6.74 -8.49 18.34
C ASP A 130 -8.15 -8.10 18.87
N PRO A 131 -8.68 -8.80 19.90
CA PRO A 131 -9.95 -8.46 20.56
C PRO A 131 -10.05 -7.02 21.09
N ASN A 132 -8.92 -6.35 21.34
CA ASN A 132 -8.89 -4.97 21.84
C ASN A 132 -8.97 -3.91 20.72
N ARG A 133 -8.98 -4.33 19.45
CA ARG A 133 -9.07 -3.44 18.27
C ARG A 133 -10.51 -3.33 17.78
N ALA A 134 -10.87 -2.17 17.24
CA ALA A 134 -12.23 -1.90 16.77
C ALA A 134 -12.68 -2.84 15.65
N PHE A 135 -11.76 -3.21 14.77
CA PHE A 135 -12.03 -4.07 13.61
C PHE A 135 -11.85 -5.57 13.89
N TYR A 136 -11.80 -5.99 15.16
CA TYR A 136 -11.75 -7.40 15.52
C TYR A 136 -12.85 -8.20 14.80
N LYS A 137 -12.43 -9.25 14.08
CA LYS A 137 -13.29 -10.15 13.28
C LYS A 137 -14.23 -9.43 12.30
N SER A 138 -13.87 -8.22 11.87
CA SER A 138 -14.69 -7.42 10.96
C SER A 138 -14.55 -7.79 9.48
N ALA A 139 -13.47 -8.49 9.13
CA ALA A 139 -13.13 -8.89 7.78
C ALA A 139 -12.50 -10.28 7.79
N LYS A 140 -12.50 -10.94 6.63
CA LYS A 140 -11.71 -12.15 6.41
C LYS A 140 -10.30 -11.76 6.01
N VAL A 141 -9.31 -12.35 6.67
CA VAL A 141 -7.91 -12.18 6.29
C VAL A 141 -7.63 -12.98 5.02
N TYR A 142 -7.07 -12.32 4.02
CA TYR A 142 -6.63 -12.94 2.77
C TYR A 142 -5.14 -12.66 2.56
N PRO A 143 -4.25 -13.64 2.81
CA PRO A 143 -2.83 -13.50 2.49
C PRO A 143 -2.64 -13.40 0.98
N LEU A 144 -1.99 -12.33 0.51
CA LEU A 144 -1.64 -12.20 -0.90
C LEU A 144 -0.30 -12.90 -1.15
N PRO A 145 -0.27 -14.02 -1.88
CA PRO A 145 0.99 -14.70 -2.17
C PRO A 145 1.84 -13.89 -3.15
N LEU A 146 3.13 -14.23 -3.21
CA LEU A 146 4.01 -13.76 -4.27
C LEU A 146 3.52 -14.23 -5.64
N VAL A 147 3.89 -13.49 -6.68
CA VAL A 147 3.55 -13.87 -8.05
C VAL A 147 4.31 -15.14 -8.42
N CYS A 148 3.62 -16.07 -9.06
CA CYS A 148 4.18 -17.34 -9.51
C CYS A 148 5.37 -17.12 -10.48
N THR A 149 6.43 -17.90 -10.31
CA THR A 149 7.67 -17.77 -11.09
C THR A 149 7.40 -17.84 -12.59
N GLU A 150 6.55 -18.77 -13.01
CA GLU A 150 6.18 -19.01 -14.40
C GLU A 150 5.44 -17.80 -15.00
N GLU A 151 4.59 -17.13 -14.22
CA GLU A 151 3.90 -15.90 -14.66
C GLU A 151 4.88 -14.76 -14.87
N LEU A 152 5.83 -14.58 -13.94
CA LEU A 152 6.87 -13.55 -14.05
C LEU A 152 7.84 -13.82 -15.20
N VAL A 153 8.27 -15.07 -15.41
CA VAL A 153 9.12 -15.46 -16.56
C VAL A 153 8.40 -15.12 -17.87
N ASN A 154 7.13 -15.50 -17.99
CA ASN A 154 6.32 -15.20 -19.18
C ASN A 154 6.16 -13.68 -19.38
N PHE A 155 5.94 -12.92 -18.29
CA PHE A 155 5.86 -11.47 -18.34
C PHE A 155 7.16 -10.83 -18.83
N ILE A 156 8.31 -11.24 -18.28
CA ILE A 156 9.64 -10.74 -18.64
C ILE A 156 9.89 -10.99 -20.14
N CYS A 157 9.78 -12.23 -20.60
CA CYS A 157 10.03 -12.58 -22.00
C CYS A 157 9.12 -11.79 -22.97
N LYS A 158 7.83 -11.63 -22.63
CA LYS A 158 6.90 -10.82 -23.43
C LYS A 158 7.30 -9.34 -23.48
N ARG A 159 7.70 -8.76 -22.35
CA ARG A 159 8.09 -7.34 -22.27
C ARG A 159 9.38 -7.04 -23.03
N PHE A 160 10.41 -7.88 -22.89
CA PHE A 160 11.64 -7.75 -23.67
C PHE A 160 11.34 -7.81 -25.17
N ASN A 161 10.57 -8.80 -25.62
CA ASN A 161 10.21 -8.95 -27.04
C ASN A 161 9.43 -7.73 -27.56
N SER A 162 8.53 -7.16 -26.76
CA SER A 162 7.80 -5.94 -27.15
C SER A 162 8.70 -4.70 -27.32
N GLY A 163 9.87 -4.71 -26.68
CA GLY A 163 10.91 -3.69 -26.83
C GLY A 163 12.03 -4.08 -27.80
N ASN A 164 11.78 -5.02 -28.71
CA ASN A 164 12.76 -5.53 -29.70
C ASN A 164 14.05 -6.11 -29.08
N LYS A 165 13.97 -6.67 -27.86
CA LYS A 165 15.07 -7.39 -27.21
C LYS A 165 14.65 -8.81 -26.88
N ARG A 166 15.58 -9.75 -26.88
CA ARG A 166 15.34 -11.17 -26.61
C ARG A 166 16.01 -11.58 -25.32
N ILE A 167 15.31 -12.37 -24.52
CA ILE A 167 15.81 -12.99 -23.30
C ILE A 167 15.34 -14.43 -23.25
N SER A 168 16.23 -15.35 -22.91
CA SER A 168 15.88 -16.76 -22.75
C SER A 168 15.09 -16.99 -21.47
N ASN A 169 14.25 -18.03 -21.44
CA ASN A 169 13.51 -18.43 -20.23
C ASN A 169 14.46 -18.71 -19.05
N LEU A 170 15.66 -19.24 -19.32
CA LEU A 170 16.68 -19.49 -18.29
C LEU A 170 17.12 -18.19 -17.61
N LEU A 171 17.43 -17.16 -18.39
CA LEU A 171 17.85 -15.86 -17.85
C LEU A 171 16.69 -15.12 -17.18
N ALA A 172 15.48 -15.18 -17.74
CA ALA A 172 14.29 -14.63 -17.11
C ALA A 172 14.01 -15.30 -15.75
N LYS A 173 14.18 -16.63 -15.65
CA LYS A 173 14.03 -17.35 -14.39
C LYS A 173 15.06 -16.90 -13.36
N LYS A 174 16.33 -16.74 -13.77
CA LYS A 174 17.40 -16.22 -12.92
C LYS A 174 17.08 -14.83 -12.36
N ILE A 175 16.50 -13.94 -13.17
CA ILE A 175 16.03 -12.63 -12.72
C ILE A 175 14.97 -12.76 -11.63
N VAL A 176 13.99 -13.66 -11.83
CA VAL A 176 12.91 -13.89 -10.85
C VAL A 176 13.44 -14.45 -9.54
N GLU A 177 14.37 -15.41 -9.61
CA GLU A 177 15.02 -16.01 -8.44
C GLU A 177 15.81 -14.97 -7.62
N VAL A 178 16.63 -14.15 -8.28
CA VAL A 178 17.38 -13.07 -7.59
C VAL A 178 16.46 -11.99 -7.02
N SER A 179 15.29 -11.79 -7.63
CA SER A 179 14.29 -10.81 -7.19
C SER A 179 13.30 -11.37 -6.17
N GLU A 180 13.45 -12.62 -5.74
CA GLU A 180 12.55 -13.33 -4.82
C GLU A 180 11.07 -13.24 -5.21
N ASN A 181 10.76 -13.25 -6.50
CA ASN A 181 9.39 -13.11 -7.02
C ASN A 181 8.69 -11.78 -6.65
N ILE A 182 9.42 -10.77 -6.19
CA ILE A 182 8.87 -9.46 -5.82
C ILE A 182 8.77 -8.60 -7.10
N PRO A 183 7.55 -8.20 -7.54
CA PRO A 183 7.36 -7.49 -8.80
C PRO A 183 8.17 -6.19 -8.93
N TYR A 184 8.37 -5.48 -7.82
CA TYR A 184 9.19 -4.27 -7.78
C TYR A 184 10.65 -4.56 -8.16
N TYR A 185 11.28 -5.56 -7.53
CA TYR A 185 12.67 -5.94 -7.82
C TYR A 185 12.81 -6.53 -9.23
N VAL A 186 11.85 -7.35 -9.68
CA VAL A 186 11.82 -7.88 -11.05
C VAL A 186 11.81 -6.74 -12.07
N GLN A 187 10.93 -5.75 -11.89
CA GLN A 187 10.82 -4.61 -12.81
C GLN A 187 12.07 -3.73 -12.77
N MET A 188 12.60 -3.45 -11.58
CA MET A 188 13.83 -2.66 -11.43
C MET A 188 15.00 -3.31 -12.17
N LEU A 189 15.25 -4.60 -11.91
CA LEU A 189 16.33 -5.34 -12.57
C LEU A 189 16.12 -5.46 -14.07
N CYS A 190 14.89 -5.80 -14.51
CA CYS A 190 14.57 -5.89 -15.93
C CYS A 190 14.72 -4.56 -16.66
N SER A 191 14.35 -3.44 -16.02
CA SER A 191 14.48 -2.10 -16.60
C SER A 191 15.95 -1.75 -16.83
N THR A 192 16.82 -1.97 -15.83
CA THR A 192 18.25 -1.71 -15.96
C THR A 192 18.89 -2.60 -17.02
N ILE A 193 18.58 -3.91 -17.04
CA ILE A 193 19.03 -4.82 -18.11
C ILE A 193 18.54 -4.33 -19.47
N TRP A 194 17.27 -3.94 -19.58
CA TRP A 194 16.70 -3.49 -20.84
C TRP A 194 17.34 -2.19 -21.32
N LEU A 195 17.80 -1.28 -20.46
CA LEU A 195 18.51 -0.08 -20.90
C LEU A 195 19.91 -0.40 -21.44
N ASN A 196 20.61 -1.36 -20.84
CA ASN A 196 22.03 -1.62 -21.10
C ASN A 196 22.30 -2.73 -22.12
N ALA A 197 21.44 -3.75 -22.18
CA ALA A 197 21.62 -4.89 -23.06
C ALA A 197 21.44 -4.48 -24.53
N ARG A 198 22.06 -5.24 -25.44
CA ARG A 198 21.82 -5.12 -26.89
C ARG A 198 20.50 -5.82 -27.28
N GLU A 199 20.44 -6.41 -28.46
CA GLU A 199 19.27 -7.16 -28.92
C GLU A 199 19.04 -8.48 -28.17
N GLU A 200 20.09 -9.07 -27.58
CA GLU A 200 20.00 -10.34 -26.85
C GLU A 200 20.68 -10.21 -25.49
N VAL A 201 19.91 -10.54 -24.44
CA VAL A 201 20.36 -10.51 -23.05
C VAL A 201 21.26 -11.70 -22.77
N LYS A 202 22.38 -11.45 -22.08
CA LYS A 202 23.38 -12.44 -21.67
C LYS A 202 23.52 -12.45 -20.15
N ASP A 203 24.20 -13.47 -19.62
CA ASP A 203 24.41 -13.62 -18.17
C ASP A 203 25.11 -12.42 -17.53
N PHE A 204 26.07 -11.81 -18.22
CA PHE A 204 26.80 -10.65 -17.72
C PHE A 204 25.92 -9.40 -17.63
N ASP A 205 24.88 -9.27 -18.45
CA ASP A 205 23.97 -8.12 -18.39
C ASP A 205 23.20 -8.10 -17.05
N ILE A 206 22.84 -9.28 -16.53
CA ILE A 206 22.19 -9.42 -15.22
C ILE A 206 23.15 -8.98 -14.10
N LYS A 207 24.40 -9.43 -14.14
CA LYS A 207 25.42 -9.07 -13.13
C LYS A 207 25.71 -7.57 -13.13
N ASN A 208 25.95 -7.00 -14.31
CA ASN A 208 26.22 -5.57 -14.45
C ASN A 208 25.04 -4.71 -13.99
N ALA A 209 23.80 -5.12 -14.32
CA ALA A 209 22.60 -4.41 -13.89
C ALA A 209 22.41 -4.47 -12.37
N LEU A 210 22.70 -5.60 -11.74
CA LEU A 210 22.67 -5.72 -10.27
C LEU A 210 23.70 -4.80 -9.62
N GLU A 211 24.93 -4.80 -10.11
CA GLU A 211 25.99 -3.92 -9.61
C GLU A 211 25.59 -2.44 -9.76
N GLU A 212 25.05 -2.05 -10.91
CA GLU A 212 24.57 -0.68 -11.14
C GLU A 212 23.47 -0.28 -10.15
N ILE A 213 22.47 -1.15 -9.94
CA ILE A 213 21.38 -0.89 -8.98
C ILE A 213 21.94 -0.73 -7.57
N LEU A 214 22.84 -1.61 -7.14
CA LEU A 214 23.44 -1.55 -5.81
C LEU A 214 24.28 -0.28 -5.63
N LEU A 215 25.11 0.07 -6.61
CA LEU A 215 25.90 1.31 -6.59
C LEU A 215 25.01 2.55 -6.53
N SER A 216 23.89 2.56 -7.26
CA SER A 216 22.95 3.68 -7.25
C SER A 216 22.23 3.89 -5.90
N GLN A 217 22.14 2.83 -5.08
CA GLN A 217 21.49 2.87 -3.77
C GLN A 217 22.48 2.96 -2.60
N ASN A 218 23.79 2.99 -2.87
CA ASN A 218 24.83 2.98 -1.82
C ASN A 218 24.66 4.12 -0.81
N GLU A 219 24.38 5.35 -1.24
CA GLU A 219 24.22 6.48 -0.31
C GLU A 219 23.08 6.24 0.68
N LEU A 220 21.98 5.64 0.22
CA LEU A 220 20.84 5.29 1.05
C LEU A 220 21.19 4.15 2.03
N PHE A 221 21.91 3.13 1.57
CA PHE A 221 22.39 2.05 2.44
C PHE A 221 23.39 2.55 3.50
N TYR A 222 24.31 3.45 3.13
CA TYR A 222 25.20 4.11 4.09
C TYR A 222 24.42 4.94 5.10
N SER A 223 23.41 5.69 4.65
CA SER A 223 22.54 6.46 5.55
C SER A 223 21.82 5.55 6.55
N TRP A 224 21.22 4.45 6.09
CA TRP A 224 20.55 3.48 6.99
C TRP A 224 21.52 2.82 7.96
N HIS A 225 22.70 2.44 7.49
CA HIS A 225 23.77 1.92 8.33
C HIS A 225 24.20 2.98 9.37
N ASP A 226 24.23 4.26 8.98
CA ASP A 226 24.62 5.34 9.88
C ASP A 226 23.62 5.60 11.00
N PHE A 227 22.32 5.46 10.71
CA PHE A 227 21.26 5.50 11.73
C PHE A 227 21.25 4.29 12.67
N CYS A 228 21.91 3.19 12.31
CA CYS A 228 22.00 2.02 13.18
C CYS A 228 23.00 2.26 14.31
N SER A 229 22.59 1.91 15.54
CA SER A 229 23.49 1.83 16.69
C SER A 229 24.62 0.81 16.44
N PRO A 230 25.76 0.90 17.16
CA PRO A 230 26.84 -0.07 17.03
C PRO A 230 26.37 -1.53 17.17
N HIS A 231 25.40 -1.79 18.04
CA HIS A 231 24.82 -3.12 18.21
C HIS A 231 23.99 -3.56 17.00
N GLN A 232 23.15 -2.69 16.44
CA GLN A 232 22.40 -2.98 15.21
C GLN A 232 23.33 -3.24 14.03
N ARG A 233 24.43 -2.49 13.90
CA ARG A 233 25.46 -2.75 12.86
C ARG A 233 26.15 -4.10 13.04
N ALA A 234 26.44 -4.50 14.28
CA ALA A 234 26.99 -5.82 14.59
C ALA A 234 26.01 -6.94 14.21
N VAL A 235 24.72 -6.76 14.51
CA VAL A 235 23.66 -7.71 14.10
C VAL A 235 23.56 -7.80 12.58
N LEU A 236 23.55 -6.68 11.86
CA LEU A 236 23.54 -6.67 10.38
C LEU A 236 24.76 -7.40 9.81
N SER A 237 25.95 -7.18 10.38
CA SER A 237 27.16 -7.87 9.97
C SER A 237 27.13 -9.38 10.25
N ALA A 238 26.43 -9.79 11.32
CA ALA A 238 26.22 -11.19 11.65
C ALA A 238 25.26 -11.86 10.65
N LEU A 239 24.14 -11.20 10.32
CA LEU A 239 23.14 -11.70 9.36
C LEU A 239 23.72 -11.95 7.96
N VAL A 240 24.74 -11.20 7.55
CA VAL A 240 25.44 -11.44 6.26
C VAL A 240 26.29 -12.72 6.29
N LYS A 241 26.73 -13.14 7.48
CA LYS A 241 27.67 -14.26 7.65
C LYS A 241 26.98 -15.57 8.04
N THR A 242 25.83 -15.50 8.70
CA THR A 242 25.15 -16.66 9.28
C THR A 242 23.66 -16.40 9.51
N ASP A 243 22.85 -17.43 9.30
CA ASP A 243 21.42 -17.42 9.61
C ASP A 243 21.15 -17.72 11.11
N GLU A 244 22.17 -18.16 11.86
CA GLU A 244 22.05 -18.58 13.26
C GLU A 244 22.53 -17.52 14.25
N ILE A 245 22.09 -16.27 14.10
CA ILE A 245 22.53 -15.14 14.93
C ILE A 245 22.29 -15.32 16.45
N PHE A 246 21.39 -16.23 16.84
CA PHE A 246 21.10 -16.54 18.23
C PHE A 246 21.98 -17.64 18.84
N SER A 247 22.76 -18.37 18.02
CA SER A 247 23.70 -19.38 18.50
C SER A 247 24.84 -18.76 19.31
N GLN A 248 25.35 -19.49 20.30
CA GLN A 248 26.43 -19.01 21.16
C GLN A 248 27.71 -18.71 20.36
N ASP A 249 27.98 -19.51 19.33
CA ASP A 249 29.14 -19.37 18.45
C ASP A 249 29.04 -18.12 17.57
N SER A 250 27.86 -17.85 16.99
CA SER A 250 27.65 -16.65 16.16
C SER A 250 27.72 -15.36 16.97
N ARG A 251 27.30 -15.40 18.25
CA ARG A 251 27.43 -14.25 19.17
C ARG A 251 28.88 -13.93 19.50
N LEU A 252 29.71 -14.94 19.73
CA LEU A 252 31.15 -14.76 20.00
C LEU A 252 31.89 -14.28 18.74
N LEU A 253 31.58 -14.85 17.57
CA LEU A 253 32.18 -14.46 16.28
C LEU A 253 31.82 -13.04 15.85
N CYS A 254 30.61 -12.57 16.18
CA CYS A 254 30.10 -11.26 15.76
C CYS A 254 30.00 -10.24 16.89
N ASN A 255 30.55 -10.54 18.07
CA ASN A 255 30.55 -9.69 19.27
C ASN A 255 29.15 -9.16 19.66
N LEU A 256 28.14 -10.03 19.54
CA LEU A 256 26.77 -9.71 19.91
C LEU A 256 26.62 -9.84 21.43
N GLY A 257 26.11 -8.78 22.08
CA GLY A 257 25.90 -8.75 23.54
C GLY A 257 25.02 -9.90 24.04
N SER A 258 25.18 -10.24 25.33
CA SER A 258 24.39 -11.30 25.98
C SER A 258 22.89 -10.97 25.96
N SER A 259 22.06 -11.89 25.49
CA SER A 259 20.60 -11.82 25.66
C SER A 259 20.29 -11.94 27.15
N ALA A 260 19.91 -10.84 27.82
CA ALA A 260 19.19 -10.95 29.07
C ALA A 260 17.80 -11.49 28.73
N PHE A 261 17.57 -12.77 29.05
CA PHE A 261 16.22 -13.32 29.16
C PHE A 261 15.65 -12.96 30.52
#